data_AF-A0A1J5D625-F1
#
_entry.id   AF-A0A1J5D625-F1
#
_cell.length_a   1.000
_cell.length_b   1.000
_cell.length_c   1.000
_cell.angle_alpha   90.00
_cell.angle_beta   90.00
_cell.angle_gamma   90.00
#
_symmetry.space_group_name_H-M   'P 1'
#
loop_
_entity.id
_entity.type
_entity.pdbx_description
1 polymer ?
#
loop_
_entity_poly.entity_id
_entity_poly.type
_entity_poly.pdbx_seq_one_letter_code
_entity_poly.pdbx_strand_id
1 'polypeptide(L)'
;MSSISQEVALHLNEEYCSSCSICASLCPFEAIKKDPQTGKTTLEIEKCQVCGICYSACPAQALSIGYYDADSLFRYLERARKEYDSDRLLIMCKGVAPDFKLAGELLGISKFIPLSVPCVGRLPEDLFLRTLTKLEVKKIYLLVCEEDFCRFEKGSRITGRKIRALNLLLEQFGYGEEVISLKRYTPKVKADRDKCIKCGNCVFYCPYESAKLVGSEAAKFNLDSCRGCGLCIALCPAMALELENWEGEFISASISRLASQIKEPKILIFRCQWAAFPPLDGEFSENVGIIDLPCAGRVDTLHILEALGKGIKGILIAACPEDECKLKRGSKEARRSVEALKERLGQIGLGERLHFCSVAPRYPQSFNQELERFKVEIERSQG
;
A
#
# COMPACT_ATOMS: atom_id res chain seq x y z
N MET A 1 -19.52 8.26 -30.94
CA MET A 1 -18.47 7.73 -30.03
C MET A 1 -18.45 8.63 -28.80
N SER A 2 -19.33 8.39 -27.82
CA SER A 2 -19.25 9.08 -26.54
C SER A 2 -18.03 8.53 -25.81
N SER A 3 -16.98 9.34 -25.70
CA SER A 3 -15.84 9.04 -24.85
C SER A 3 -16.36 8.86 -23.43
N ILE A 4 -16.36 7.62 -22.94
CA ILE A 4 -16.55 7.36 -21.51
C ILE A 4 -15.35 8.03 -20.85
N SER A 5 -15.55 9.19 -20.23
CA SER A 5 -14.52 9.88 -19.47
C SER A 5 -14.10 8.93 -18.34
N GLN A 6 -12.88 8.42 -18.43
CA GLN A 6 -12.32 7.55 -17.40
C GLN A 6 -12.32 8.30 -16.06
N GLU A 7 -13.01 7.75 -15.05
CA GLU A 7 -13.03 8.31 -13.71
C GLU A 7 -11.61 8.30 -13.12
N VAL A 8 -11.16 9.45 -12.61
CA VAL A 8 -9.82 9.63 -12.06
C VAL A 8 -9.88 9.82 -10.55
N ALA A 9 -8.81 9.45 -9.84
CA ALA A 9 -8.81 9.48 -8.38
C ALA A 9 -8.57 10.87 -7.77
N LEU A 10 -8.17 11.87 -8.55
CA LEU A 10 -7.89 13.22 -8.07
C LEU A 10 -8.47 14.25 -9.05
N HIS A 11 -9.24 15.19 -8.53
CA HIS A 11 -9.85 16.26 -9.33
C HIS A 11 -9.43 17.62 -8.80
N LEU A 12 -9.20 18.56 -9.71
CA LEU A 12 -8.95 19.98 -9.42
C LEU A 12 -10.17 20.78 -9.90
N ASN A 13 -10.86 21.43 -8.97
CA ASN A 13 -11.88 22.42 -9.27
C ASN A 13 -11.21 23.77 -9.53
N GLU A 14 -11.26 24.22 -10.79
CA GLU A 14 -10.62 25.46 -11.21
C GLU A 14 -11.31 26.71 -10.67
N GLU A 15 -12.62 26.66 -10.41
CA GLU A 15 -13.40 27.79 -9.87
C GLU A 15 -13.00 28.09 -8.42
N TYR A 16 -12.66 27.06 -7.65
CA TYR A 16 -12.22 27.22 -6.26
C TYR A 16 -10.70 27.47 -6.16
N CYS A 17 -9.93 27.23 -7.22
CA CYS A 17 -8.48 27.28 -7.17
C CYS A 17 -7.94 28.72 -7.12
N SER A 18 -7.33 29.10 -5.99
CA SER A 18 -6.67 30.41 -5.83
C SER A 18 -5.30 30.54 -6.49
N SER A 19 -4.81 29.50 -7.17
CA SER A 19 -3.50 29.48 -7.87
C SER A 19 -2.29 29.88 -6.99
N CYS A 20 -2.33 29.52 -5.70
CA CYS A 20 -1.31 29.82 -4.69
C CYS A 20 -0.01 28.98 -4.77
N SER A 21 0.04 27.94 -5.60
CA SER A 21 1.21 27.07 -5.85
C SER A 21 1.65 26.13 -4.72
N ILE A 22 0.90 26.04 -3.61
CA ILE A 22 1.22 25.11 -2.49
C ILE A 22 1.23 23.66 -2.96
N CYS A 23 0.17 23.23 -3.66
CA CYS A 23 0.03 21.87 -4.18
C CYS A 23 1.14 21.49 -5.17
N ALA A 24 1.54 22.41 -6.05
CA ALA A 24 2.64 22.21 -6.98
C ALA A 24 3.98 22.02 -6.24
N SER A 25 4.26 22.86 -5.24
CA SER A 25 5.50 22.82 -4.46
C SER A 25 5.63 21.54 -3.61
N LEU A 26 4.51 21.01 -3.12
CA LEU A 26 4.47 19.80 -2.30
C LEU A 26 4.44 18.51 -3.13
N CYS A 27 4.08 18.56 -4.41
CA CYS A 27 3.98 17.37 -5.24
C CYS A 27 5.37 16.74 -5.44
N PRO A 28 5.58 15.47 -5.04
CA PRO A 28 6.85 14.79 -5.29
C PRO A 28 7.00 14.38 -6.76
N PHE A 29 5.88 14.21 -7.46
CA PHE A 29 5.83 13.63 -8.80
C PHE A 29 5.60 14.67 -9.90
N GLU A 30 5.64 15.96 -9.56
CA GLU A 30 5.41 17.07 -10.49
C GLU A 30 4.09 16.95 -11.29
N ALA A 31 3.11 16.25 -10.72
CA ALA A 31 1.79 16.06 -11.31
C ALA A 31 0.94 17.33 -11.26
N ILE A 32 1.28 18.30 -10.40
CA ILE A 32 0.60 19.58 -10.31
C ILE A 32 1.60 20.67 -10.62
N LYS A 33 1.25 21.57 -11.53
CA LYS A 33 2.10 22.68 -11.97
C LYS A 33 1.32 23.97 -12.00
N LYS A 34 2.06 25.08 -11.96
CA LYS A 34 1.53 26.40 -12.26
C LYS A 34 2.05 26.80 -13.62
N ASP A 35 1.12 27.10 -14.52
CA ASP A 35 1.44 27.62 -15.83
C ASP A 35 2.08 29.02 -15.67
N PRO A 36 3.28 29.25 -16.23
CA PRO A 36 4.02 30.50 -16.03
C PRO A 36 3.41 31.69 -16.78
N GLN A 37 2.60 31.45 -17.81
CA GLN A 37 2.00 32.51 -18.64
C GLN A 37 0.64 32.95 -18.10
N THR A 38 -0.21 31.98 -17.79
CA THR A 38 -1.59 32.21 -17.32
C THR A 38 -1.69 32.28 -15.80
N GLY A 39 -0.68 31.78 -15.08
CA GLY A 39 -0.73 31.61 -13.63
C GLY A 39 -1.66 30.48 -13.16
N LYS A 40 -2.32 29.77 -14.09
CA LYS A 40 -3.31 28.74 -13.79
C LYS A 40 -2.64 27.48 -13.24
N THR A 41 -3.26 26.85 -12.25
CA THR A 41 -2.81 25.54 -11.76
C THR A 41 -3.38 24.43 -12.65
N THR A 42 -2.53 23.48 -13.06
CA THR A 42 -2.90 22.33 -13.89
C THR A 42 -2.54 21.01 -13.20
N LEU A 43 -3.30 19.95 -13.51
CA LEU A 43 -3.09 18.59 -13.01
C LEU A 43 -2.81 17.63 -14.19
N GLU A 44 -1.60 17.10 -14.25
CA GLU A 44 -1.20 16.02 -15.16
C GLU A 44 -1.49 14.68 -14.48
N ILE A 45 -2.70 14.12 -14.70
CA ILE A 45 -3.17 12.92 -14.00
C ILE A 45 -2.26 11.69 -14.22
N GLU A 46 -1.60 11.58 -15.37
CA GLU A 46 -0.68 10.48 -15.68
C GLU A 46 0.52 10.40 -14.73
N LYS A 47 0.96 11.55 -14.20
CA LYS A 47 2.03 11.61 -13.19
C LYS A 47 1.51 11.45 -11.78
N CYS A 48 0.19 11.50 -11.57
CA CYS A 48 -0.40 11.45 -10.26
C CYS A 48 -0.30 10.05 -9.67
N GLN A 49 0.36 9.96 -8.52
CA GLN A 49 0.54 8.72 -7.77
C GLN A 49 -0.42 8.62 -6.59
N VAL A 50 -1.42 9.50 -6.57
CA VAL A 50 -2.52 9.56 -5.60
C VAL A 50 -2.02 9.54 -4.15
N CYS A 51 -0.92 10.23 -3.85
CA CYS A 51 -0.41 10.32 -2.48
C CYS A 51 -1.35 11.11 -1.56
N GLY A 52 -2.13 12.05 -2.11
CA GLY A 52 -3.11 12.89 -1.42
C GLY A 52 -2.53 14.07 -0.62
N ILE A 53 -1.23 14.32 -0.72
CA ILE A 53 -0.56 15.45 -0.02
C ILE A 53 -1.15 16.79 -0.48
N CYS A 54 -1.32 16.97 -1.80
CA CYS A 54 -1.90 18.18 -2.36
C CYS A 54 -3.35 18.41 -1.92
N TYR A 55 -4.15 17.34 -1.82
CA TYR A 55 -5.51 17.35 -1.28
C TYR A 55 -5.51 17.88 0.16
N SER A 56 -4.67 17.30 1.03
CA SER A 56 -4.62 17.70 2.44
C SER A 56 -4.11 19.13 2.67
N ALA A 57 -3.31 19.67 1.74
CA ALA A 57 -2.64 20.95 1.91
C ALA A 57 -3.33 22.11 1.16
N CYS A 58 -4.43 21.85 0.47
CA CYS A 58 -5.11 22.88 -0.32
C CYS A 58 -5.96 23.78 0.60
N PRO A 59 -5.57 25.05 0.83
CA PRO A 59 -6.33 25.93 1.72
C PRO A 59 -7.71 26.29 1.15
N ALA A 60 -7.84 26.30 -0.19
CA ALA A 60 -9.09 26.59 -0.88
C ALA A 60 -9.98 25.36 -1.07
N GLN A 61 -9.55 24.17 -0.61
CA GLN A 61 -10.25 22.89 -0.82
C GLN A 61 -10.64 22.63 -2.29
N ALA A 62 -9.84 23.16 -3.22
CA ALA A 62 -10.06 23.02 -4.66
C ALA A 62 -9.70 21.63 -5.19
N LEU A 63 -9.08 20.77 -4.38
CA LEU A 63 -8.73 19.41 -4.75
C LEU A 63 -9.64 18.42 -4.04
N SER A 64 -10.16 17.43 -4.76
CA SER A 64 -10.89 16.29 -4.20
C SER A 64 -10.23 14.97 -4.59
N ILE A 65 -10.39 13.95 -3.76
CA ILE A 65 -9.80 12.61 -3.94
C ILE A 65 -10.91 11.55 -3.91
N GLY A 66 -10.87 10.59 -4.83
CA GLY A 66 -11.96 9.62 -5.04
C GLY A 66 -12.09 8.53 -3.96
N TYR A 67 -11.14 8.43 -3.04
CA TYR A 67 -11.21 7.51 -1.91
C TYR A 67 -10.32 7.99 -0.76
N TYR A 68 -10.65 7.58 0.47
CA TYR A 68 -9.96 8.03 1.69
C TYR A 68 -9.91 9.57 1.79
N ASP A 69 -10.98 10.24 1.34
CA ASP A 69 -11.25 11.63 1.68
C ASP A 69 -11.58 11.76 3.19
N ALA A 70 -11.55 12.99 3.71
CA ALA A 70 -11.78 13.26 5.12
C ALA A 70 -13.11 12.70 5.63
N ASP A 71 -14.18 12.79 4.85
CA ASP A 71 -15.51 12.39 5.28
C ASP A 71 -15.67 10.87 5.26
N SER A 72 -15.16 10.18 4.24
CA SER A 72 -15.15 8.71 4.23
C SER A 72 -14.30 8.13 5.36
N LEU A 73 -13.13 8.73 5.63
CA LEU A 73 -12.28 8.36 6.76
C LEU A 73 -12.98 8.59 8.10
N PHE A 74 -13.64 9.73 8.28
CA PHE A 74 -14.34 10.02 9.52
C PHE A 74 -15.52 9.06 9.75
N ARG A 75 -16.32 8.77 8.71
CA ARG A 75 -17.40 7.77 8.80
C ARG A 75 -16.87 6.38 9.15
N TYR A 76 -15.71 6.00 8.61
CA TYR A 76 -15.02 4.77 8.99
C TYR A 76 -14.64 4.78 10.47
N LEU A 77 -14.03 5.86 10.96
CA LEU A 77 -13.65 5.99 12.37
C LEU A 77 -14.86 5.99 13.31
N GLU A 78 -16.00 6.57 12.92
CA GLU A 78 -17.25 6.50 13.69
C GLU A 78 -17.73 5.06 13.90
N ARG A 79 -17.63 4.21 12.87
CA ARG A 79 -17.96 2.79 12.99
C ARG A 79 -16.90 2.04 13.78
N ALA A 80 -15.63 2.22 13.45
CA ALA A 80 -14.52 1.54 14.13
C ALA A 80 -14.51 1.88 15.64
N ARG A 81 -14.84 3.11 16.04
CA ARG A 81 -14.93 3.48 17.45
C ARG A 81 -15.97 2.67 18.25
N LYS A 82 -17.02 2.18 17.60
CA LYS A 82 -18.06 1.33 18.21
C LYS A 82 -17.61 -0.13 18.33
N GLU A 83 -16.76 -0.58 17.42
CA GLU A 83 -16.21 -1.94 17.40
C GLU A 83 -15.02 -2.07 18.36
N TYR A 84 -14.16 -1.05 18.41
CA TYR A 84 -12.95 -1.00 19.22
C TYR A 84 -13.20 -0.15 20.47
N ASP A 85 -13.25 -0.79 21.64
CA ASP A 85 -13.35 -0.12 22.94
C ASP A 85 -11.99 0.50 23.34
N SER A 86 -11.66 1.64 22.74
CA SER A 86 -10.43 2.37 22.99
C SER A 86 -10.59 3.87 22.72
N ASP A 87 -9.95 4.69 23.54
CA ASP A 87 -9.79 6.15 23.35
C ASP A 87 -8.46 6.53 22.66
N ARG A 88 -7.69 5.52 22.23
CA ARG A 88 -6.46 5.68 21.45
C ARG A 88 -6.72 5.29 20.00
N LEU A 89 -6.32 6.14 19.06
CA LEU A 89 -6.35 5.87 17.63
C LEU A 89 -4.92 5.63 17.14
N LEU A 90 -4.70 4.58 16.36
CA LEU A 90 -3.46 4.34 15.62
C LEU A 90 -3.72 4.46 14.13
N ILE A 91 -3.11 5.47 13.48
CA ILE A 91 -3.13 5.63 12.03
C ILE A 91 -1.78 5.25 11.44
N MET A 92 -1.78 4.34 10.46
CA MET A 92 -0.57 3.78 9.87
C MET A 92 -0.51 4.05 8.37
N CYS A 93 0.68 4.42 7.88
CA CYS A 93 0.97 4.34 6.44
C CYS A 93 0.97 2.86 6.02
N LYS A 94 0.22 2.49 4.98
CA LYS A 94 0.23 1.12 4.42
C LYS A 94 1.65 0.58 4.20
N GLY A 95 2.54 1.43 3.71
CA GLY A 95 3.93 1.07 3.45
C GLY A 95 4.77 0.59 4.65
N VAL A 96 4.25 0.74 5.87
CA VAL A 96 4.91 0.32 7.11
C VAL A 96 3.97 -0.37 8.09
N ALA A 97 2.67 -0.48 7.78
CA ALA A 97 1.64 -0.96 8.70
C ALA A 97 1.94 -2.42 9.08
N PRO A 98 2.43 -2.67 10.31
CA PRO A 98 2.69 -4.02 10.75
C PRO A 98 1.42 -4.66 11.29
N ASP A 99 1.51 -5.92 11.71
CA ASP A 99 0.48 -6.53 12.53
C ASP A 99 0.25 -5.72 13.82
N PHE A 100 -0.93 -5.91 14.42
CA PHE A 100 -1.35 -5.12 15.58
C PHE A 100 -0.51 -5.39 16.84
N LYS A 101 0.11 -6.56 16.96
CA LYS A 101 0.97 -6.90 18.09
C LYS A 101 2.25 -6.06 18.02
N LEU A 102 2.96 -6.11 16.89
CA LEU A 102 4.17 -5.32 16.69
C LEU A 102 3.86 -3.82 16.72
N ALA A 103 2.74 -3.38 16.15
CA ALA A 103 2.32 -1.98 16.23
C ALA A 103 2.18 -1.51 17.68
N GLY A 104 1.56 -2.33 18.53
CA GLY A 104 1.42 -2.08 19.96
C GLY A 104 2.75 -2.04 20.69
N GLU A 105 3.65 -3.00 20.43
CA GLU A 105 5.00 -3.05 20.99
C GLU A 105 5.83 -1.83 20.60
N LEU A 106 5.81 -1.44 19.32
CA LEU A 106 6.51 -0.26 18.82
C LEU A 106 6.03 1.03 19.51
N LEU A 107 4.75 1.13 19.84
CA LEU A 107 4.17 2.36 20.38
C LEU A 107 3.98 2.32 21.91
N GLY A 108 4.22 1.18 22.55
CA GLY A 108 3.95 0.99 23.98
C GLY A 108 2.45 1.06 24.32
N ILE A 109 1.57 0.59 23.43
CA ILE A 109 0.11 0.61 23.61
C ILE A 109 -0.48 -0.79 23.38
N SER A 110 -1.51 -1.14 24.14
CA SER A 110 -2.13 -2.47 24.08
C SER A 110 -3.55 -2.48 23.48
N LYS A 111 -4.25 -1.35 23.53
CA LYS A 111 -5.59 -1.17 22.95
C LYS A 111 -5.61 0.11 22.13
N PHE A 112 -6.10 0.01 20.91
CA PHE A 112 -6.23 1.12 19.97
C PHE A 112 -7.27 0.79 18.89
N ILE A 113 -7.81 1.84 18.29
CA ILE A 113 -8.58 1.77 17.04
C ILE A 113 -7.55 1.78 15.90
N PRO A 114 -7.45 0.75 15.05
CA PRO A 114 -6.51 0.75 13.94
C PRO A 114 -7.10 1.42 12.69
N LEU A 115 -6.29 2.21 11.99
CA LEU A 115 -6.62 2.75 10.67
C LEU A 115 -5.39 2.72 9.77
N SER A 116 -5.45 1.95 8.67
CA SER A 116 -4.39 1.91 7.67
C SER A 116 -4.78 2.74 6.45
N VAL A 117 -3.98 3.75 6.12
CA VAL A 117 -4.18 4.62 4.96
C VAL A 117 -3.00 4.55 4.00
N PRO A 118 -3.18 4.76 2.68
CA PRO A 118 -2.05 4.70 1.75
C PRO A 118 -0.89 5.64 2.14
N CYS A 119 -1.21 6.83 2.66
CA CYS A 119 -0.24 7.78 3.18
C CYS A 119 -0.88 8.64 4.27
N VAL A 120 -0.30 8.70 5.48
CA VAL A 120 -0.75 9.63 6.54
C VAL A 120 -0.63 11.10 6.09
N GLY A 121 0.27 11.39 5.15
CA GLY A 121 0.43 12.71 4.55
C GLY A 121 -0.82 13.22 3.82
N ARG A 122 -1.81 12.36 3.52
CA ARG A 122 -3.08 12.78 2.88
C ARG A 122 -4.14 13.28 3.85
N LEU A 123 -3.94 13.10 5.15
CA LEU A 123 -5.00 13.36 6.13
C LEU A 123 -5.06 14.86 6.43
N PRO A 124 -6.16 15.57 6.13
CA PRO A 124 -6.26 16.98 6.50
C PRO A 124 -6.32 17.15 8.02
N GLU A 125 -5.95 18.34 8.51
CA GLU A 125 -5.97 18.72 9.93
C GLU A 125 -7.38 18.55 10.54
N ASP A 126 -8.42 18.90 9.77
CA ASP A 126 -9.83 18.75 10.16
C ASP A 126 -10.17 17.31 10.60
N LEU A 127 -9.62 16.28 9.95
CA LEU A 127 -9.88 14.89 10.34
C LEU A 127 -9.37 14.60 11.76
N PHE A 128 -8.18 15.11 12.11
CA PHE A 128 -7.62 14.95 13.45
C PHE A 128 -8.47 15.71 14.48
N LEU A 129 -8.86 16.95 14.16
CA LEU A 129 -9.68 17.77 15.06
C LEU A 129 -11.05 17.14 15.31
N ARG A 130 -11.74 16.68 14.26
CA ARG A 130 -13.02 15.96 14.38
C ARG A 130 -12.87 14.66 15.18
N THR A 131 -11.77 13.95 15.01
CA THR A 131 -11.50 12.72 15.76
C THR A 131 -11.34 13.00 17.26
N LEU A 132 -10.59 14.04 17.63
CA LEU A 132 -10.40 14.43 19.03
C LEU A 132 -11.72 14.94 19.66
N THR A 133 -12.48 15.74 18.92
CA THR A 133 -13.67 16.45 19.45
C THR A 133 -14.96 15.63 19.41
N LYS A 134 -15.23 14.91 18.31
CA LYS A 134 -16.50 14.22 18.09
C LYS A 134 -16.46 12.74 18.45
N LEU A 135 -15.29 12.11 18.40
CA LEU A 135 -15.13 10.68 18.74
C LEU A 135 -14.49 10.48 20.12
N GLU A 136 -14.18 11.58 20.81
CA GLU A 136 -13.58 11.59 22.16
C GLU A 136 -12.29 10.75 22.26
N VAL A 137 -11.55 10.67 21.16
CA VAL A 137 -10.22 10.06 21.14
C VAL A 137 -9.27 10.98 21.91
N LYS A 138 -8.58 10.44 22.91
CA LYS A 138 -7.68 11.21 23.77
C LYS A 138 -6.25 11.28 23.24
N LYS A 139 -5.83 10.28 22.44
CA LYS A 139 -4.47 10.23 21.89
C LYS A 139 -4.45 9.58 20.52
N ILE A 140 -3.75 10.21 19.59
CA ILE A 140 -3.56 9.71 18.23
C ILE A 140 -2.09 9.34 18.04
N TYR A 141 -1.85 8.11 17.59
CA TYR A 141 -0.53 7.63 17.22
C TYR A 141 -0.44 7.50 15.71
N LEU A 142 0.66 7.98 15.15
CA LEU A 142 0.96 7.90 13.73
C LEU A 142 2.19 7.03 13.53
N LEU A 143 2.04 5.97 12.73
CA LEU A 143 3.16 5.15 12.29
C LEU A 143 3.42 5.42 10.80
N VAL A 144 4.53 6.09 10.51
CA VAL A 144 4.87 6.54 9.15
C VAL A 144 6.21 5.98 8.69
N CYS A 145 6.47 6.04 7.39
CA CYS A 145 7.77 5.71 6.81
C CYS A 145 8.91 6.53 7.45
N GLU A 146 10.10 5.96 7.50
CA GLU A 146 11.33 6.73 7.66
C GLU A 146 11.45 7.76 6.52
N GLU A 147 12.05 8.92 6.77
CA GLU A 147 12.04 10.03 5.78
C GLU A 147 12.74 9.62 4.48
N ASP A 148 13.93 9.06 4.60
CA ASP A 148 14.71 8.59 3.46
C ASP A 148 14.02 7.42 2.73
N PHE A 149 13.04 6.76 3.36
CA PHE A 149 12.32 5.58 2.86
C PHE A 149 10.88 5.89 2.47
N CYS A 150 10.48 7.15 2.47
CA CYS A 150 9.09 7.50 2.20
C CYS A 150 8.68 7.00 0.81
N ARG A 151 7.62 6.18 0.78
CA ARG A 151 7.07 5.58 -0.44
C ARG A 151 6.50 6.59 -1.43
N PHE A 152 6.16 7.77 -0.92
CA PHE A 152 5.76 8.93 -1.71
C PHE A 152 6.78 10.07 -1.62
N GLU A 153 8.05 9.74 -1.37
CA GLU A 153 9.24 10.60 -1.31
C GLU A 153 9.21 11.67 -0.20
N LYS A 154 8.21 12.55 -0.20
CA LYS A 154 8.11 13.70 0.71
C LYS A 154 7.07 13.50 1.83
N GLY A 155 6.26 12.46 1.76
CA GLY A 155 5.09 12.25 2.64
C GLY A 155 5.43 12.23 4.14
N SER A 156 6.47 11.48 4.55
CA SER A 156 6.87 11.39 5.97
C SER A 156 7.34 12.74 6.52
N ARG A 157 8.23 13.42 5.78
CA ARG A 157 8.75 14.75 6.14
C ARG A 157 7.63 15.81 6.25
N ILE A 158 6.71 15.82 5.28
CA ILE A 158 5.56 16.76 5.28
C ILE A 158 4.65 16.48 6.47
N THR A 159 4.36 15.20 6.74
CA THR A 159 3.56 14.79 7.90
C THR A 159 4.21 15.26 9.20
N GLY A 160 5.51 15.02 9.39
CA GLY A 160 6.22 15.45 10.61
C GLY A 160 6.11 16.95 10.88
N ARG A 161 6.25 17.79 9.85
CA ARG A 161 6.09 19.24 9.97
C ARG A 161 4.65 19.64 10.33
N LYS A 162 3.67 19.04 9.66
CA LYS A 162 2.25 19.29 9.90
C LYS A 162 1.84 18.95 11.34
N ILE A 163 2.26 17.77 11.82
CA ILE A 163 1.91 17.30 13.16
C ILE A 163 2.58 18.12 14.25
N ARG A 164 3.83 18.56 14.03
CA ARG A 164 4.48 19.50 14.95
C ARG A 164 3.69 20.80 15.08
N ALA A 165 3.28 21.39 13.96
CA ALA A 165 2.49 22.63 13.97
C ALA A 165 1.12 22.41 14.64
N LEU A 166 0.44 21.30 14.34
CA LEU A 166 -0.85 20.98 14.90
C LEU A 166 -0.79 20.73 16.42
N ASN A 167 0.23 20.04 16.94
CA ASN A 167 0.40 19.85 18.38
C ASN A 167 0.59 21.17 19.12
N LEU A 168 1.34 22.14 18.55
CA LEU A 168 1.48 23.48 19.15
C LEU A 168 0.13 24.20 19.26
N LEU A 169 -0.74 24.05 18.25
CA LEU A 169 -2.09 24.61 18.28
C LEU A 169 -2.97 23.91 19.31
N LEU A 170 -2.92 22.57 19.37
CA LEU A 170 -3.70 21.78 20.31
C LEU A 170 -3.33 22.08 21.77
N GLU A 171 -2.04 22.30 22.04
CA GLU A 171 -1.54 22.71 23.35
C GLU A 171 -2.13 24.07 23.76
N GLN A 172 -2.11 25.06 22.85
CA GLN A 172 -2.74 26.38 23.08
C GLN A 172 -4.24 26.31 23.33
N PHE A 173 -4.92 25.33 22.74
CA PHE A 173 -6.35 25.07 22.98
C PHE A 173 -6.62 24.18 24.20
N GLY A 174 -5.60 23.81 24.98
CA GLY A 174 -5.75 23.08 26.24
C GLY A 174 -5.92 21.56 26.09
N TYR A 175 -5.62 20.97 24.92
CA TYR A 175 -5.67 19.52 24.73
C TYR A 175 -4.44 18.79 25.30
N GLY A 176 -3.39 19.53 25.66
CA GLY A 176 -2.13 19.02 26.20
C GLY A 176 -1.01 18.89 25.17
N GLU A 177 0.16 18.52 25.65
CA GLU A 177 1.37 18.32 24.83
C GLU A 177 1.31 16.97 24.09
N GLU A 178 1.80 16.94 22.85
CA GLU A 178 1.97 15.73 22.03
C GLU A 178 0.74 14.79 21.98
N VAL A 179 -0.45 15.37 21.86
CA VAL A 179 -1.72 14.64 21.68
C VAL A 179 -1.67 13.74 20.44
N ILE A 180 -0.94 14.18 19.40
CA ILE A 180 -0.65 13.38 18.22
C ILE A 180 0.83 13.00 18.22
N SER A 181 1.12 11.74 18.52
CA SER A 181 2.48 11.19 18.55
C SER A 181 2.85 10.58 17.20
N LEU A 182 4.04 10.88 16.68
CA LEU A 182 4.53 10.33 15.41
C LEU A 182 5.76 9.45 15.63
N LYS A 183 5.68 8.20 15.18
CA LYS A 183 6.81 7.26 15.13
C LYS A 183 7.12 6.88 13.69
N ARG A 184 8.41 6.77 13.38
CA ARG A 184 8.92 6.31 12.08
C ARG A 184 9.34 4.85 12.17
N TYR A 185 8.99 4.07 11.16
CA TYR A 185 9.31 2.66 11.03
C TYR A 185 9.46 2.29 9.56
N THR A 186 10.23 1.25 9.24
CA THR A 186 10.26 0.66 7.90
C THR A 186 10.63 -0.82 8.03
N PRO A 187 9.86 -1.74 7.44
CA PRO A 187 10.17 -3.16 7.49
C PRO A 187 11.49 -3.43 6.74
N LYS A 188 12.39 -4.17 7.39
CA LYS A 188 13.71 -4.52 6.85
C LYS A 188 13.81 -6.03 6.67
N VAL A 189 14.60 -6.44 5.69
CA VAL A 189 14.88 -7.86 5.46
C VAL A 189 15.69 -8.44 6.63
N LYS A 190 15.30 -9.62 7.10
CA LYS A 190 16.03 -10.44 8.07
C LYS A 190 16.61 -11.64 7.31
N ALA A 191 17.86 -12.00 7.59
CA ALA A 191 18.56 -13.06 6.88
C ALA A 191 19.06 -14.14 7.85
N ASP A 192 18.65 -15.38 7.59
CA ASP A 192 19.17 -16.58 8.22
C ASP A 192 20.49 -16.95 7.52
N ARG A 193 21.58 -16.86 8.27
CA ARG A 193 22.94 -17.09 7.76
C ARG A 193 23.23 -18.56 7.53
N ASP A 194 22.59 -19.44 8.30
CA ASP A 194 22.84 -20.88 8.29
C ASP A 194 22.11 -21.55 7.12
N LYS A 195 20.93 -21.01 6.74
CA LYS A 195 20.22 -21.44 5.52
C LYS A 195 20.82 -20.88 4.23
N CYS A 196 21.64 -19.83 4.28
CA CYS A 196 22.10 -19.14 3.07
C CYS A 196 23.07 -19.99 2.22
N ILE A 197 22.63 -20.37 1.02
CA ILE A 197 23.46 -21.12 0.05
C ILE A 197 24.34 -20.24 -0.86
N LYS A 198 24.40 -18.93 -0.62
CA LYS A 198 25.32 -18.00 -1.30
C LYS A 198 25.14 -17.92 -2.83
N CYS A 199 23.93 -18.16 -3.35
CA CYS A 199 23.67 -18.17 -4.80
C CYS A 199 23.73 -16.79 -5.47
N GLY A 200 23.63 -15.69 -4.71
CA GLY A 200 23.74 -14.32 -5.23
C GLY A 200 22.47 -13.71 -5.81
N ASN A 201 21.33 -14.41 -5.85
CA ASN A 201 20.06 -13.85 -6.35
C ASN A 201 19.67 -12.55 -5.65
N CYS A 202 19.78 -12.50 -4.32
CA CYS A 202 19.46 -11.29 -3.55
C CYS A 202 20.38 -10.11 -3.90
N VAL A 203 21.61 -10.35 -4.35
CA VAL A 203 22.54 -9.31 -4.81
C VAL A 203 22.16 -8.87 -6.22
N PHE A 204 21.99 -9.81 -7.14
CA PHE A 204 21.72 -9.53 -8.56
C PHE A 204 20.39 -8.78 -8.78
N TYR A 205 19.33 -9.19 -8.07
CA TYR A 205 17.99 -8.66 -8.30
C TYR A 205 17.64 -7.46 -7.41
N CYS A 206 18.43 -7.14 -6.37
CA CYS A 206 18.10 -6.03 -5.48
C CYS A 206 18.22 -4.68 -6.22
N PRO A 207 17.12 -3.93 -6.40
CA PRO A 207 17.17 -2.67 -7.15
C PRO A 207 17.73 -1.49 -6.32
N TYR A 208 18.17 -1.77 -5.10
CA TYR A 208 18.73 -0.81 -4.15
C TYR A 208 20.15 -1.18 -3.71
N GLU A 209 20.73 -2.24 -4.30
CA GLU A 209 22.09 -2.69 -4.00
C GLU A 209 22.31 -2.94 -2.50
N SER A 210 21.22 -3.33 -1.81
CA SER A 210 21.25 -3.53 -0.37
C SER A 210 21.94 -4.81 0.04
N ALA A 211 22.08 -5.79 -0.85
CA ALA A 211 22.71 -7.07 -0.55
C ALA A 211 24.12 -7.15 -1.15
N LYS A 212 25.05 -7.78 -0.43
CA LYS A 212 26.41 -8.07 -0.91
C LYS A 212 26.82 -9.50 -0.53
N LEU A 213 27.59 -10.14 -1.41
CA LEU A 213 28.35 -11.35 -1.10
C LEU A 213 29.83 -10.98 -0.99
N VAL A 214 30.46 -11.34 0.13
CA VAL A 214 31.88 -11.06 0.38
C VAL A 214 32.56 -12.37 0.72
N GLY A 215 33.50 -12.80 -0.14
CA GLY A 215 34.20 -14.08 0.00
C GLY A 215 33.23 -15.26 0.06
N SER A 216 33.43 -16.13 1.05
CA SER A 216 32.63 -17.34 1.28
C SER A 216 31.56 -17.16 2.37
N GLU A 217 31.21 -15.93 2.76
CA GLU A 217 30.22 -15.66 3.79
C GLU A 217 28.78 -15.63 3.25
N ALA A 218 27.80 -15.76 4.15
CA ALA A 218 26.39 -15.51 3.84
C ALA A 218 26.16 -14.07 3.36
N ALA A 219 25.10 -13.85 2.58
CA ALA A 219 24.75 -12.53 2.06
C ALA A 219 24.53 -11.53 3.21
N LYS A 220 25.19 -10.37 3.12
CA LYS A 220 25.03 -9.26 4.07
C LYS A 220 24.15 -8.17 3.49
N PHE A 221 23.33 -7.56 4.33
CA PHE A 221 22.40 -6.50 3.92
C PHE A 221 22.73 -5.16 4.59
N ASN A 222 22.84 -4.10 3.79
CA ASN A 222 22.79 -2.73 4.26
C ASN A 222 21.32 -2.31 4.47
N LEU A 223 20.85 -2.31 5.72
CA LEU A 223 19.46 -2.02 6.07
C LEU A 223 19.08 -0.54 5.84
N ASP A 224 20.06 0.36 5.74
CA ASP A 224 19.84 1.77 5.41
C ASP A 224 19.48 1.98 3.92
N SER A 225 19.83 1.04 3.07
CA SER A 225 19.41 1.04 1.67
C SER A 225 18.17 0.15 1.42
N CYS A 226 17.88 -0.77 2.34
CA CYS A 226 16.82 -1.76 2.17
C CYS A 226 15.43 -1.12 2.23
N ARG A 227 14.72 -1.15 1.11
CA ARG A 227 13.36 -0.63 1.01
C ARG A 227 12.28 -1.69 1.31
N GLY A 228 12.60 -2.87 1.84
CA GLY A 228 11.59 -3.86 2.24
C GLY A 228 10.58 -4.24 1.13
N CYS A 229 11.03 -4.44 -0.11
CA CYS A 229 10.15 -4.78 -1.23
C CYS A 229 9.78 -6.28 -1.30
N GLY A 230 10.52 -7.13 -0.59
CA GLY A 230 10.32 -8.58 -0.57
C GLY A 230 10.81 -9.34 -1.81
N LEU A 231 11.40 -8.67 -2.81
CA LEU A 231 11.87 -9.33 -4.05
C LEU A 231 12.94 -10.39 -3.80
N CYS A 232 13.91 -10.10 -2.93
CA CYS A 232 14.95 -11.07 -2.58
C CYS A 232 14.39 -12.33 -1.90
N ILE A 233 13.27 -12.22 -1.19
CA ILE A 233 12.62 -13.33 -0.50
C ILE A 233 11.99 -14.28 -1.52
N ALA A 234 11.23 -13.74 -2.47
CA ALA A 234 10.61 -14.52 -3.55
C ALA A 234 11.63 -15.24 -4.44
N LEU A 235 12.88 -14.75 -4.49
CA LEU A 235 13.96 -15.31 -5.32
C LEU A 235 14.99 -16.13 -4.52
N CYS A 236 14.78 -16.32 -3.21
CA CYS A 236 15.71 -17.06 -2.37
C CYS A 236 15.41 -18.56 -2.44
N PRO A 237 16.20 -19.37 -3.17
CA PRO A 237 15.94 -20.81 -3.29
C PRO A 237 16.10 -21.56 -1.97
N ALA A 238 16.80 -20.98 -1.00
CA ALA A 238 17.04 -21.58 0.31
C ALA A 238 16.08 -21.09 1.40
N MET A 239 15.11 -20.24 1.05
CA MET A 239 14.13 -19.67 1.99
C MET A 239 14.81 -19.05 3.23
N ALA A 240 15.96 -18.42 3.02
CA ALA A 240 16.82 -17.89 4.07
C ALA A 240 16.53 -16.43 4.43
N LEU A 241 15.52 -15.81 3.80
CA LEU A 241 15.22 -14.38 3.93
C LEU A 241 13.77 -14.18 4.33
N GLU A 242 13.54 -13.25 5.25
CA GLU A 242 12.23 -12.89 5.77
C GLU A 242 12.03 -11.37 5.77
N LEU A 243 10.78 -10.95 5.72
CA LEU A 243 10.37 -9.56 5.87
C LEU A 243 9.20 -9.56 6.82
N GLU A 244 9.32 -8.78 7.87
CA GLU A 244 8.31 -8.67 8.93
C GLU A 244 6.92 -8.37 8.36
N ASN A 245 5.91 -9.16 8.74
CA ASN A 245 4.52 -9.18 8.26
C ASN A 245 4.30 -9.83 6.88
N TRP A 246 5.36 -10.28 6.21
CA TRP A 246 5.31 -10.93 4.90
C TRP A 246 6.26 -12.14 4.84
N GLU A 247 6.46 -12.80 5.97
CA GLU A 247 7.11 -14.09 6.10
C GLU A 247 6.38 -15.14 5.26
N GLY A 248 7.10 -16.18 4.83
CA GLY A 248 6.49 -17.28 4.07
C GLY A 248 5.32 -17.90 4.82
N GLU A 249 5.56 -18.27 6.08
CA GLU A 249 4.57 -18.93 6.94
C GLU A 249 3.32 -18.07 7.16
N PHE A 250 3.49 -16.74 7.31
CA PHE A 250 2.36 -15.82 7.46
C PHE A 250 1.47 -15.78 6.21
N ILE A 251 2.09 -15.79 5.01
CA ILE A 251 1.37 -15.84 3.74
C ILE A 251 0.68 -17.21 3.58
N SER A 252 1.35 -18.33 3.83
CA SER A 252 0.76 -19.67 3.80
C SER A 252 -0.42 -19.82 4.77
N ALA A 253 -0.30 -19.30 5.99
CA ALA A 253 -1.40 -19.27 6.96
C ALA A 253 -2.59 -18.45 6.44
N SER A 254 -2.33 -17.31 5.81
CA SER A 254 -3.35 -16.47 5.19
C SER A 254 -4.05 -17.16 4.01
N ILE A 255 -3.30 -17.87 3.16
CA ILE A 255 -3.84 -18.69 2.07
C ILE A 255 -4.79 -19.76 2.64
N SER A 256 -4.32 -20.52 3.63
CA SER A 256 -5.11 -21.59 4.24
C SER A 256 -6.39 -21.06 4.88
N ARG A 257 -6.31 -19.93 5.60
CA ARG A 257 -7.47 -19.28 6.21
C ARG A 257 -8.45 -18.80 5.13
N LEU A 258 -8.00 -18.05 4.13
CA LEU A 258 -8.87 -17.52 3.07
C LEU A 258 -9.51 -18.64 2.25
N ALA A 259 -8.76 -19.69 1.91
CA ALA A 259 -9.28 -20.84 1.19
C ALA A 259 -10.41 -21.56 1.94
N SER A 260 -10.46 -21.47 3.27
CA SER A 260 -11.55 -22.02 4.09
C SER A 260 -12.77 -21.09 4.22
N GLN A 261 -12.57 -19.77 4.06
CA GLN A 261 -13.59 -18.75 4.33
C GLN A 261 -14.35 -18.31 3.07
N ILE A 262 -13.67 -18.22 1.92
CA ILE A 262 -14.28 -17.68 0.70
C ILE A 262 -15.11 -18.74 -0.04
N LYS A 263 -16.22 -18.30 -0.64
CA LYS A 263 -17.17 -19.16 -1.38
C LYS A 263 -16.63 -19.57 -2.75
N GLU A 264 -17.20 -20.61 -3.35
CA GLU A 264 -16.89 -21.01 -4.73
C GLU A 264 -17.53 -20.06 -5.76
N PRO A 265 -16.91 -19.83 -6.93
CA PRO A 265 -15.54 -20.22 -7.28
C PRO A 265 -14.51 -19.39 -6.51
N LYS A 266 -13.61 -20.05 -5.78
CA LYS A 266 -12.66 -19.36 -4.89
C LYS A 266 -11.61 -18.60 -5.70
N ILE A 267 -11.53 -17.28 -5.52
CA ILE A 267 -10.52 -16.43 -6.18
C ILE A 267 -9.63 -15.78 -5.12
N LEU A 268 -8.31 -15.94 -5.26
CA LEU A 268 -7.33 -15.31 -4.38
C LEU A 268 -6.57 -14.22 -5.14
N ILE A 269 -6.41 -13.06 -4.51
CA ILE A 269 -5.69 -11.93 -5.08
C ILE A 269 -4.43 -11.66 -4.26
N PHE A 270 -3.26 -11.68 -4.92
CA PHE A 270 -2.04 -11.10 -4.37
C PHE A 270 -1.92 -9.66 -4.87
N ARG A 271 -2.21 -8.69 -4.00
CA ARG A 271 -2.27 -7.28 -4.38
C ARG A 271 -1.03 -6.54 -3.91
N CYS A 272 -0.33 -5.89 -4.83
CA CYS A 272 0.61 -4.83 -4.49
C CYS A 272 -0.18 -3.68 -3.84
N GLN A 273 0.15 -3.33 -2.60
CA GLN A 273 -0.55 -2.28 -1.84
C GLN A 273 -0.52 -0.88 -2.49
N TRP A 274 0.27 -0.68 -3.55
CA TRP A 274 0.41 0.57 -4.31
C TRP A 274 -0.29 0.55 -5.67
N ALA A 275 -0.73 -0.62 -6.15
CA ALA A 275 -1.35 -0.75 -7.47
C ALA A 275 -2.82 -0.33 -7.44
N ALA A 276 -3.52 -0.72 -6.38
CA ALA A 276 -4.91 -0.36 -6.15
C ALA A 276 -5.16 -0.18 -4.65
N PHE A 277 -5.93 0.84 -4.29
CA PHE A 277 -6.33 1.04 -2.90
C PHE A 277 -7.75 0.49 -2.70
N PRO A 278 -7.97 -0.41 -1.73
CA PRO A 278 -9.32 -0.90 -1.45
C PRO A 278 -10.19 0.25 -0.93
N PRO A 279 -11.51 0.21 -1.19
CA PRO A 279 -12.45 1.07 -0.47
C PRO A 279 -12.34 0.83 1.05
N LEU A 280 -12.62 1.85 1.86
CA LEU A 280 -12.63 1.73 3.32
C LEU A 280 -13.75 0.81 3.82
N ASP A 281 -14.88 0.80 3.11
CA ASP A 281 -16.13 0.13 3.51
C ASP A 281 -16.61 -0.93 2.51
N GLY A 282 -15.79 -1.22 1.49
CA GLY A 282 -16.18 -2.15 0.44
C GLY A 282 -15.67 -3.55 0.75
N GLU A 283 -16.61 -4.45 0.97
CA GLU A 283 -16.35 -5.87 0.90
C GLU A 283 -16.21 -6.27 -0.58
N PHE A 284 -15.19 -7.08 -0.87
CA PHE A 284 -15.18 -7.81 -2.13
C PHE A 284 -16.27 -8.89 -2.08
N SER A 285 -16.65 -9.41 -3.24
CA SER A 285 -17.60 -10.52 -3.30
C SER A 285 -17.13 -11.68 -2.41
N GLU A 286 -18.06 -12.42 -1.79
CA GLU A 286 -17.77 -13.46 -0.79
C GLU A 286 -16.87 -14.60 -1.30
N ASN A 287 -16.65 -14.68 -2.62
CA ASN A 287 -15.76 -15.63 -3.27
C ASN A 287 -14.33 -15.10 -3.51
N VAL A 288 -14.03 -13.86 -3.12
CA VAL A 288 -12.74 -13.21 -3.34
C VAL A 288 -11.99 -13.01 -2.01
N GLY A 289 -10.80 -13.61 -1.91
CA GLY A 289 -9.84 -13.36 -0.84
C GLY A 289 -8.71 -12.46 -1.34
N ILE A 290 -8.19 -11.56 -0.49
CA ILE A 290 -7.06 -10.69 -0.83
C ILE A 290 -5.95 -10.83 0.20
N ILE A 291 -4.72 -10.96 -0.29
CA ILE A 291 -3.48 -10.84 0.47
C ILE A 291 -2.73 -9.63 -0.04
N ASP A 292 -2.59 -8.60 0.80
CA ASP A 292 -1.80 -7.42 0.51
C ASP A 292 -0.31 -7.70 0.69
N LEU A 293 0.47 -7.39 -0.36
CA LEU A 293 1.92 -7.53 -0.40
C LEU A 293 2.59 -6.15 -0.32
N PRO A 294 3.83 -6.06 0.21
CA PRO A 294 4.53 -4.80 0.31
C PRO A 294 4.83 -4.22 -1.09
N CYS A 295 4.97 -5.14 -2.06
CA CYS A 295 5.09 -4.93 -3.50
C CYS A 295 4.80 -6.25 -4.22
N ALA A 296 4.42 -6.18 -5.50
CA ALA A 296 4.31 -7.35 -6.37
C ALA A 296 5.60 -8.19 -6.40
N GLY A 297 6.77 -7.59 -6.21
CA GLY A 297 8.05 -8.33 -6.16
C GLY A 297 8.11 -9.40 -5.06
N ARG A 298 7.26 -9.32 -4.02
CA ARG A 298 7.16 -10.35 -2.97
C ARG A 298 6.37 -11.59 -3.40
N VAL A 299 5.64 -11.52 -4.52
CA VAL A 299 4.88 -12.67 -5.06
C VAL A 299 5.84 -13.84 -5.25
N ASP A 300 5.48 -14.95 -4.65
CA ASP A 300 6.27 -16.18 -4.62
C ASP A 300 5.50 -17.26 -5.39
N THR A 301 6.16 -17.91 -6.34
CA THR A 301 5.54 -18.94 -7.17
C THR A 301 5.12 -20.16 -6.34
N LEU A 302 5.80 -20.43 -5.22
CA LEU A 302 5.43 -21.52 -4.32
C LEU A 302 4.11 -21.24 -3.61
N HIS A 303 3.84 -20.00 -3.20
CA HIS A 303 2.55 -19.61 -2.63
C HIS A 303 1.41 -19.65 -3.66
N ILE A 304 1.69 -19.36 -4.94
CA ILE A 304 0.70 -19.51 -6.01
C ILE A 304 0.32 -21.00 -6.14
N LEU A 305 1.31 -21.89 -6.18
CA LEU A 305 1.08 -23.34 -6.25
C LEU A 305 0.36 -23.86 -5.00
N GLU A 306 0.75 -23.40 -3.81
CA GLU A 306 0.08 -23.73 -2.55
C GLU A 306 -1.41 -23.34 -2.59
N ALA A 307 -1.72 -22.12 -3.02
CA ALA A 307 -3.09 -21.64 -3.14
C ALA A 307 -3.92 -22.52 -4.10
N LEU A 308 -3.38 -22.85 -5.28
CA LEU A 308 -4.04 -23.78 -6.22
C LEU A 308 -4.30 -25.15 -5.56
N GLY A 309 -3.33 -25.67 -4.82
CA GLY A 309 -3.43 -26.93 -4.08
C GLY A 309 -4.46 -26.92 -2.94
N LYS A 310 -4.75 -25.74 -2.37
CA LYS A 310 -5.81 -25.53 -1.37
C LYS A 310 -7.21 -25.34 -1.98
N GLY A 311 -7.36 -25.53 -3.28
CA GLY A 311 -8.64 -25.45 -3.97
C GLY A 311 -9.03 -24.07 -4.47
N ILE A 312 -8.14 -23.05 -4.37
CA ILE A 312 -8.38 -21.73 -4.97
C ILE A 312 -8.45 -21.86 -6.49
N LYS A 313 -9.60 -21.57 -7.09
CA LYS A 313 -9.87 -21.73 -8.53
C LYS A 313 -9.17 -20.71 -9.40
N GLY A 314 -9.10 -19.45 -8.99
CA GLY A 314 -8.41 -18.39 -9.73
C GLY A 314 -7.44 -17.62 -8.85
N ILE A 315 -6.27 -17.28 -9.38
CA ILE A 315 -5.25 -16.46 -8.72
C ILE A 315 -4.98 -15.23 -9.58
N LEU A 316 -5.18 -14.05 -9.02
CA LEU A 316 -4.92 -12.77 -9.67
C LEU A 316 -3.77 -12.05 -8.95
N ILE A 317 -2.80 -11.58 -9.72
CA ILE A 317 -1.72 -10.73 -9.23
C ILE A 317 -1.98 -9.31 -9.72
N ALA A 318 -2.20 -8.38 -8.79
CA ALA A 318 -2.39 -6.97 -9.11
C ALA A 318 -1.11 -6.19 -8.80
N ALA A 319 -0.46 -5.66 -9.85
CA ALA A 319 0.80 -4.93 -9.76
C ALA A 319 0.70 -3.52 -10.34
N CYS A 320 1.64 -2.65 -9.98
CA CYS A 320 1.79 -1.35 -10.65
C CYS A 320 2.27 -1.59 -12.10
N PRO A 321 1.99 -0.68 -13.05
CA PRO A 321 2.72 -0.61 -14.30
C PRO A 321 4.24 -0.62 -14.07
N GLU A 322 5.01 -1.26 -14.95
CA GLU A 322 6.44 -1.50 -14.73
C GLU A 322 7.25 -0.20 -14.64
N ASP A 323 6.93 0.76 -15.49
CA ASP A 323 7.49 2.10 -15.57
C ASP A 323 7.12 2.98 -14.36
N GLU A 324 6.07 2.60 -13.63
CA GLU A 324 5.58 3.33 -12.46
C GLU A 324 5.78 2.59 -11.14
N CYS A 325 6.52 1.48 -11.18
CA CYS A 325 6.70 0.65 -10.01
C CYS A 325 7.35 1.44 -8.87
N LYS A 326 6.63 1.56 -7.75
CA LYS A 326 7.10 2.27 -6.55
C LYS A 326 8.41 1.76 -6.02
N LEU A 327 8.67 0.46 -6.20
CA LEU A 327 9.88 -0.20 -5.73
C LEU A 327 10.83 -0.60 -6.86
N LYS A 328 10.89 0.24 -7.89
CA LYS A 328 11.75 0.10 -9.08
C LYS A 328 11.44 -1.13 -9.92
N ARG A 329 12.06 -2.29 -9.63
CA ARG A 329 11.97 -3.48 -10.48
C ARG A 329 10.91 -4.49 -10.03
N GLY A 330 10.20 -4.22 -8.93
CA GLY A 330 9.29 -5.18 -8.30
C GLY A 330 8.20 -5.73 -9.23
N SER A 331 7.50 -4.87 -9.97
CA SER A 331 6.46 -5.30 -10.90
C SER A 331 7.02 -6.13 -12.06
N LYS A 332 8.15 -5.69 -12.63
CA LYS A 332 8.81 -6.34 -13.76
C LYS A 332 9.27 -7.76 -13.42
N GLU A 333 9.99 -7.92 -12.30
CA GLU A 333 10.48 -9.25 -11.90
C GLU A 333 9.34 -10.17 -11.48
N ALA A 334 8.29 -9.64 -10.84
CA ALA A 334 7.10 -10.42 -10.52
C ALA A 334 6.38 -10.91 -11.78
N ARG A 335 6.16 -10.02 -12.76
CA ARG A 335 5.55 -10.38 -14.05
C ARG A 335 6.30 -11.52 -14.71
N ARG A 336 7.63 -11.38 -14.85
CA ARG A 336 8.50 -12.41 -15.44
C ARG A 336 8.32 -13.79 -14.77
N SER A 337 8.34 -13.85 -13.44
CA SER A 337 8.18 -15.10 -12.71
C SER A 337 6.77 -15.69 -12.80
N VAL A 338 5.74 -14.83 -12.77
CA VAL A 338 4.33 -15.24 -12.85
C VAL A 338 3.97 -15.73 -14.25
N GLU A 339 4.40 -15.04 -15.30
CA GLU A 339 4.17 -15.45 -16.70
C GLU A 339 4.89 -16.78 -17.01
N ALA A 340 6.14 -16.94 -16.55
CA ALA A 340 6.85 -18.21 -16.68
C ALA A 340 6.15 -19.37 -15.94
N LEU A 341 5.51 -19.09 -14.79
CA LEU A 341 4.68 -20.07 -14.10
C LEU A 341 3.37 -20.34 -14.88
N LYS A 342 2.72 -19.30 -15.42
CA LYS A 342 1.48 -19.41 -16.21
C LYS A 342 1.68 -20.32 -17.42
N GLU A 343 2.80 -20.16 -18.15
CA GLU A 343 3.15 -21.03 -19.28
C GLU A 343 3.24 -22.51 -18.86
N ARG A 344 3.92 -22.79 -17.74
CA ARG A 344 4.05 -24.16 -17.20
C ARG A 344 2.70 -24.72 -16.75
N LEU A 345 1.87 -23.91 -16.09
CA LEU A 345 0.51 -24.29 -15.72
C LEU A 345 -0.36 -24.54 -16.96
N GLY A 346 -0.15 -23.81 -18.04
CA GLY A 346 -0.83 -24.01 -19.33
C GLY A 346 -0.61 -25.42 -19.91
N GLN A 347 0.59 -25.98 -19.74
CA GLN A 347 0.91 -27.34 -20.20
C GLN A 347 0.09 -28.43 -19.50
N ILE A 348 -0.49 -28.14 -18.33
CA ILE A 348 -1.35 -29.05 -17.57
C ILE A 348 -2.80 -28.55 -17.49
N GLY A 349 -3.20 -27.61 -18.35
CA GLY A 349 -4.57 -27.09 -18.41
C GLY A 349 -4.96 -26.14 -17.27
N LEU A 350 -3.99 -25.60 -16.51
CA LEU A 350 -4.24 -24.69 -15.39
C LEU A 350 -3.84 -23.24 -15.69
N GLY A 351 -3.41 -22.91 -16.92
CA GLY A 351 -2.91 -21.58 -17.28
C GLY A 351 -3.91 -20.45 -17.07
N GLU A 352 -5.19 -20.66 -17.43
CA GLU A 352 -6.26 -19.67 -17.26
C GLU A 352 -6.58 -19.36 -15.79
N ARG A 353 -6.11 -20.21 -14.86
CA ARG A 353 -6.30 -19.97 -13.42
C ARG A 353 -5.35 -18.94 -12.85
N LEU A 354 -4.40 -18.42 -13.64
CA LEU A 354 -3.41 -17.44 -13.21
C LEU A 354 -3.45 -16.19 -14.11
N HIS A 355 -3.76 -15.04 -13.51
CA HIS A 355 -3.78 -13.76 -14.21
C HIS A 355 -2.86 -12.74 -13.54
N PHE A 356 -2.13 -11.97 -14.35
CA PHE A 356 -1.31 -10.85 -13.89
C PHE A 356 -1.85 -9.58 -14.54
N CYS A 357 -2.33 -8.63 -13.74
CA CYS A 357 -2.80 -7.35 -14.24
C CYS A 357 -1.93 -6.19 -13.74
N SER A 358 -1.83 -5.15 -14.56
CA SER A 358 -1.16 -3.91 -14.21
C SER A 358 -2.18 -2.79 -14.10
N VAL A 359 -2.30 -2.23 -12.90
CA VAL A 359 -3.30 -1.22 -12.56
C VAL A 359 -2.65 -0.09 -11.80
N ALA A 360 -3.19 1.11 -11.99
CA ALA A 360 -2.71 2.32 -11.35
C ALA A 360 -3.81 2.90 -10.44
N PRO A 361 -3.46 3.37 -9.22
CA PRO A 361 -4.45 3.84 -8.27
C PRO A 361 -5.20 5.08 -8.79
N ARG A 362 -4.61 5.84 -9.73
CA ARG A 362 -5.24 7.02 -10.34
C ARG A 362 -6.50 6.71 -11.14
N TYR A 363 -6.76 5.46 -11.48
CA TYR A 363 -8.00 5.01 -12.11
C TYR A 363 -8.69 3.98 -11.21
N PRO A 364 -9.57 4.43 -10.29
CA PRO A 364 -10.16 3.56 -9.28
C PRO A 364 -10.86 2.33 -9.86
N GLN A 365 -11.49 2.47 -11.03
CA GLN A 365 -12.26 1.41 -11.69
C GLN A 365 -11.39 0.34 -12.36
N SER A 366 -10.12 0.63 -12.65
CA SER A 366 -9.25 -0.27 -13.43
C SER A 366 -9.09 -1.65 -12.77
N PHE A 367 -8.88 -1.67 -11.46
CA PHE A 367 -8.75 -2.92 -10.71
C PHE A 367 -10.05 -3.72 -10.66
N ASN A 368 -11.18 -3.06 -10.44
CA ASN A 368 -12.48 -3.73 -10.40
C ASN A 368 -12.83 -4.32 -11.78
N GLN A 369 -12.54 -3.60 -12.87
CA GLN A 369 -12.75 -4.10 -14.23
C GLN A 369 -11.90 -5.35 -14.53
N GLU A 370 -10.63 -5.35 -14.13
CA GLU A 370 -9.76 -6.53 -14.27
C GLU A 370 -10.26 -7.71 -13.43
N LEU A 371 -10.72 -7.46 -12.20
CA LEU A 371 -11.28 -8.50 -11.34
C LEU A 371 -12.55 -9.11 -11.93
N GLU A 372 -13.49 -8.29 -12.41
CA GLU A 372 -14.74 -8.79 -13.00
C GLU A 372 -14.49 -9.57 -14.30
N ARG A 373 -13.55 -9.13 -15.15
CA ARG A 373 -13.13 -9.90 -16.33
C ARG A 373 -12.60 -11.28 -15.93
N PHE A 374 -11.70 -11.31 -14.95
CA PHE A 374 -11.09 -12.56 -14.49
C PHE A 374 -12.11 -13.51 -13.84
N LYS A 375 -13.09 -12.98 -13.09
CA LYS A 375 -14.20 -13.79 -12.55
C LYS A 375 -14.95 -14.54 -13.65
N VAL A 376 -15.32 -13.82 -14.73
CA VAL A 376 -16.04 -14.41 -15.87
C VAL A 376 -15.20 -15.51 -16.55
N GLU A 377 -13.89 -15.34 -16.67
CA GLU A 377 -12.98 -16.35 -17.22
C GLU A 377 -12.91 -17.62 -16.36
N ILE A 378 -12.85 -17.46 -15.04
CA ILE A 378 -12.83 -18.58 -14.09
C ILE A 378 -14.16 -19.33 -14.06
N GLU A 379 -15.28 -18.63 -14.18
CA GLU A 379 -16.62 -19.24 -14.26
C GLU A 379 -16.79 -20.06 -15.56
N ARG A 380 -16.33 -19.53 -16.71
CA ARG A 380 -16.41 -20.23 -18.00
C ARG A 380 -15.55 -21.48 -18.06
N SER A 381 -14.41 -21.49 -17.38
CA SER A 381 -13.49 -22.63 -17.34
C SER A 381 -14.02 -23.82 -16.51
N GLN A 382 -15.25 -23.73 -15.97
CA GLN A 382 -15.95 -24.82 -15.27
C GLN A 382 -17.03 -25.52 -16.12
N GLY A 383 -17.34 -24.99 -17.31
CA GLY A 383 -18.37 -25.49 -18.22
C GLY A 383 -17.93 -26.62 -19.13
#